data_AF-A0A914E442-F1
#
_entry.id   AF-A0A914E442-F1
#
_cell.length_a   1.000
_cell.length_b   1.000
_cell.length_c   1.000
_cell.angle_alpha   90.00
_cell.angle_beta   90.00
_cell.angle_gamma   90.00
#
_symmetry.space_group_name_H-M   'P 1'
#
loop_
_entity.id
_entity.type
_entity.pdbx_description
1 polymer ?
#
loop_
_entity_poly.entity_id
_entity_poly.type
_entity_poly.pdbx_seq_one_letter_code
_entity_poly.pdbx_strand_id
1 'polypeptide(L)'
;MCTDLFGVNNSFVQKQVSASMNRFGLPSNFNATNVILPNGSLDPWSTLGCNVTNNATHQIPVTTLGGAHCVDMYPYNSIEPNAVNYTVHLVRQEVMYYLNQTPSNNVPHPTSLPSGASMTSVSLATLLLGLFIYYY
;
A
#
# COMPACT_ATOMS: atom_id res chain seq x y z
N MET A 1 27.01 -11.02 9.96
CA MET A 1 25.82 -11.31 9.12
C MET A 1 26.03 -10.97 7.65
N CYS A 2 26.03 -9.69 7.22
CA CYS A 2 26.11 -9.38 5.78
C CYS A 2 27.39 -9.91 5.11
N THR A 3 28.51 -9.91 5.85
CA THR A 3 29.77 -10.46 5.36
C THR A 3 29.70 -11.98 5.23
N ASP A 4 29.11 -12.66 6.21
CA ASP A 4 29.05 -14.12 6.25
C ASP A 4 28.06 -14.70 5.22
N LEU A 5 26.95 -13.99 4.98
CA LEU A 5 25.89 -14.44 4.06
C LEU A 5 26.12 -14.00 2.62
N PHE A 6 26.66 -12.80 2.41
CA PHE A 6 26.70 -12.14 1.10
C PHE A 6 28.10 -11.69 0.68
N GLY A 7 29.13 -11.90 1.50
CA GLY A 7 30.48 -11.39 1.21
C GLY A 7 30.59 -9.86 1.26
N VAL A 8 29.57 -9.16 1.77
CA VAL A 8 29.51 -7.70 1.80
C VAL A 8 29.97 -7.20 3.17
N ASN A 9 31.00 -6.36 3.19
CA ASN A 9 31.50 -5.77 4.44
C ASN A 9 30.69 -4.53 4.86
N ASN A 10 30.79 -4.17 6.14
CA ASN A 10 30.05 -3.04 6.70
C ASN A 10 30.41 -1.69 6.02
N SER A 11 31.67 -1.49 5.63
CA SER A 11 32.09 -0.25 4.96
C SER A 11 31.36 -0.05 3.64
N PHE A 12 31.21 -1.10 2.85
CA PHE A 12 30.42 -1.09 1.63
C PHE A 12 28.95 -0.77 1.95
N VAL A 13 28.34 -1.45 2.92
CA VAL A 13 26.94 -1.19 3.31
C VAL A 13 26.72 0.28 3.69
N GLN A 14 27.56 0.83 4.57
CA GLN A 14 27.45 2.22 5.01
C GLN A 14 27.59 3.19 3.83
N LYS A 15 28.53 2.93 2.92
CA LYS A 15 28.70 3.74 1.70
C LYS A 15 27.43 3.75 0.85
N GLN A 16 26.77 2.60 0.68
CA GLN A 16 25.55 2.51 -0.14
C GLN A 16 24.32 3.11 0.56
N VAL A 17 24.24 3.03 1.89
CA VAL A 17 23.23 3.73 2.68
C VAL A 17 23.39 5.24 2.50
N SER A 18 24.60 5.77 2.66
CA SER A 18 24.88 7.20 2.41
C SER A 18 24.61 7.61 0.97
N ALA A 19 24.98 6.79 -0.02
CA ALA A 19 24.69 7.07 -1.42
C ALA A 19 23.18 7.16 -1.69
N SER A 20 22.37 6.30 -1.07
CA SER A 20 20.92 6.31 -1.20
C SER A 20 20.31 7.56 -0.57
N MET A 21 20.71 7.90 0.65
CA MET A 21 20.26 9.11 1.35
C MET A 21 20.65 10.39 0.57
N ASN A 22 21.84 10.44 -0.02
CA ASN A 22 22.28 11.56 -0.84
C ASN A 22 21.49 11.66 -2.16
N ARG A 23 21.06 10.53 -2.71
CA ARG A 23 20.35 10.50 -4.01
C ARG A 23 18.87 10.86 -3.88
N PHE A 24 18.20 10.34 -2.85
CA PHE A 24 16.75 10.39 -2.68
C PHE A 24 16.30 11.31 -1.55
N GLY A 25 17.21 11.68 -0.65
CA GLY A 25 16.91 12.45 0.54
C GLY A 25 16.60 11.58 1.76
N LEU A 26 16.59 12.25 2.91
CA LEU A 26 16.08 11.82 4.19
C LEU A 26 14.58 12.18 4.30
N PRO A 27 13.86 11.65 5.28
CA PRO A 27 12.46 12.03 5.52
C PRO A 27 12.20 13.54 5.60
N SER A 28 13.18 14.31 6.10
CA SER A 28 13.08 15.77 6.25
C SER A 28 13.37 16.57 4.99
N ASN A 29 14.04 16.00 3.99
CA ASN A 29 14.43 16.69 2.75
C ASN A 29 14.18 15.87 1.48
N PHE A 30 13.36 14.82 1.60
CA PHE A 30 12.81 14.11 0.46
C PHE A 30 12.08 15.11 -0.45
N ASN A 31 12.38 15.04 -1.73
CA ASN A 31 11.86 15.97 -2.72
C ASN A 31 11.50 15.22 -3.98
N ALA A 32 10.20 15.08 -4.22
CA ALA A 32 9.65 14.53 -5.43
C ALA A 32 8.48 15.40 -5.93
N THR A 33 8.05 15.13 -7.16
CA THR A 33 6.95 15.83 -7.81
C THR A 33 5.77 14.89 -7.98
N ASN A 34 4.55 15.38 -7.69
CA ASN A 34 3.30 14.64 -7.86
C ASN A 34 3.33 13.29 -7.12
N VAL A 35 3.49 13.36 -5.80
CA VAL A 35 3.56 12.17 -4.96
C VAL A 35 2.64 12.31 -3.75
N ILE A 36 1.90 11.24 -3.47
CA ILE A 36 1.19 11.04 -2.21
C ILE A 36 1.92 9.97 -1.39
N LEU A 37 2.09 10.21 -0.09
CA LEU A 37 2.89 9.38 0.81
C LEU A 37 2.03 8.96 2.03
N PRO A 38 1.16 7.94 1.89
CA PRO A 38 0.34 7.42 2.97
C PRO A 38 1.17 6.64 3.98
N ASN A 39 0.93 6.87 5.26
CA ASN A 39 1.47 6.05 6.35
C ASN A 39 0.39 5.80 7.40
N GLY A 40 0.37 4.60 7.97
CA GLY A 40 -0.52 4.27 9.09
C GLY A 40 0.00 4.83 10.42
N SER A 41 -0.88 5.30 11.30
CA SER A 41 -0.47 5.80 12.62
C SER A 41 0.01 4.69 13.58
N LEU A 42 -0.32 3.42 13.29
CA LEU A 42 0.14 2.25 14.03
C LEU A 42 1.30 1.54 13.32
N ASP A 43 1.74 2.05 12.17
CA ASP A 43 2.88 1.52 11.44
C ASP A 43 4.19 1.94 12.12
N PRO A 44 5.02 1.00 12.63
CA PRO A 44 6.32 1.35 13.20
C PRO A 44 7.26 1.99 12.18
N TRP A 45 7.05 1.77 10.87
CA TRP A 45 7.83 2.37 9.81
C TRP A 45 7.45 3.82 9.51
N SER A 46 6.29 4.29 9.99
CA SER A 46 5.78 5.65 9.70
C SER A 46 6.77 6.76 10.10
N THR A 47 7.57 6.55 11.15
CA THR A 47 8.59 7.51 11.61
C THR A 47 9.77 7.65 10.63
N LEU A 48 9.99 6.66 9.76
CA LEU A 48 10.99 6.72 8.70
C LEU A 48 10.44 7.31 7.40
N GLY A 49 9.14 7.61 7.32
CA GLY A 49 8.50 8.22 6.16
C GLY A 49 8.63 9.74 6.15
N CYS A 50 8.53 10.35 4.96
CA CYS A 50 8.45 11.80 4.83
C CYS A 50 7.05 12.29 5.25
N ASN A 51 7.00 13.20 6.23
CA ASN A 51 5.79 13.87 6.70
C ASN A 51 5.75 15.37 6.34
N VAL A 52 6.57 15.79 5.38
CA VAL A 52 6.70 17.18 4.95
C VAL A 52 5.85 17.42 3.70
N THR A 53 4.87 18.30 3.81
CA THR A 53 4.08 18.78 2.66
C THR A 53 4.90 19.78 1.85
N ASN A 54 4.92 19.61 0.52
CA ASN A 54 5.49 20.59 -0.40
C ASN A 54 4.50 20.92 -1.52
N ASN A 55 3.83 22.08 -1.41
CA ASN A 55 2.84 22.51 -2.40
C ASN A 55 3.46 22.88 -3.75
N ALA A 56 4.74 23.30 -3.80
CA ALA A 56 5.40 23.68 -5.04
C ALA A 56 5.66 22.47 -5.95
N THR A 57 5.85 21.29 -5.35
CA THR A 57 6.07 20.04 -6.08
C THR A 57 4.89 19.08 -5.99
N HIS A 58 3.81 19.47 -5.31
CA HIS A 58 2.63 18.61 -5.09
C HIS A 58 3.01 17.29 -4.39
N GLN A 59 3.75 17.41 -3.28
CA GLN A 59 4.10 16.31 -2.37
C GLN A 59 3.17 16.32 -1.16
N ILE A 60 2.41 15.25 -0.98
CA ILE A 60 1.32 15.15 -0.02
C ILE A 60 1.54 13.96 0.93
N PRO A 61 2.10 14.18 2.12
CA PRO A 61 2.10 13.17 3.17
C PRO A 61 0.70 13.00 3.77
N VAL A 62 0.30 11.77 4.08
CA VAL A 62 -1.00 11.47 4.70
C VAL A 62 -0.81 10.47 5.83
N THR A 63 -1.37 10.77 7.01
CA THR A 63 -1.41 9.82 8.13
C THR A 63 -2.80 9.21 8.26
N THR A 64 -2.89 7.89 8.09
CA THR A 64 -4.12 7.12 8.27
C THR A 64 -4.25 6.72 9.74
N LEU A 65 -5.14 7.41 10.47
CA LEU A 65 -5.36 7.13 11.89
C LEU A 65 -5.90 5.69 12.10
N GLY A 66 -5.24 4.94 12.98
CA GLY A 66 -5.54 3.53 13.24
C GLY A 66 -5.03 2.57 12.16
N GLY A 67 -4.43 3.08 11.10
CA GLY A 67 -3.85 2.28 10.03
C GLY A 67 -2.54 1.61 10.45
N ALA A 68 -2.37 0.34 10.06
CA ALA A 68 -1.09 -0.36 10.12
C ALA A 68 -0.30 -0.16 8.81
N HIS A 69 0.75 -0.97 8.62
CA HIS A 69 1.62 -0.87 7.46
C HIS A 69 0.87 -1.02 6.12
N CYS A 70 0.98 0.01 5.28
CA CYS A 70 0.38 0.10 3.94
C CYS A 70 -1.13 -0.22 3.92
N VAL A 71 -1.87 0.21 4.94
CA VAL A 71 -3.30 -0.13 5.08
C VAL A 71 -4.14 0.33 3.87
N ASP A 72 -3.72 1.40 3.23
CA ASP A 72 -4.35 2.01 2.06
C ASP A 72 -4.24 1.16 0.77
N MET A 73 -3.37 0.14 0.76
CA MET A 73 -3.17 -0.75 -0.40
C MET A 73 -4.04 -2.01 -0.35
N TYR A 74 -4.71 -2.30 0.76
CA TYR A 74 -5.57 -3.46 0.85
C TYR A 74 -6.90 -3.24 0.10
N PRO A 75 -7.53 -4.32 -0.42
CA PRO A 75 -8.87 -4.23 -0.94
C PRO A 75 -9.84 -3.68 0.12
N TYR A 76 -10.80 -2.89 -0.34
CA TYR A 76 -11.88 -2.41 0.53
C TYR A 76 -12.56 -3.58 1.24
N ASN A 77 -12.80 -3.41 2.53
CA ASN A 77 -13.77 -4.23 3.25
C ASN A 77 -14.67 -3.33 4.10
N SER A 78 -15.87 -3.84 4.40
CA SER A 78 -16.91 -3.08 5.09
C SER A 78 -16.63 -2.82 6.57
N ILE A 79 -15.54 -3.36 7.11
CA ILE A 79 -15.15 -3.23 8.52
C ILE A 79 -13.99 -2.23 8.67
N GLU A 80 -13.41 -1.76 7.56
CA GLU A 80 -12.29 -0.81 7.59
C GLU A 80 -12.66 0.48 8.33
N PRO A 81 -11.74 1.02 9.15
CA PRO A 81 -11.92 2.32 9.78
C PRO A 81 -12.17 3.42 8.73
N ASN A 82 -13.01 4.40 9.09
CA ASN A 82 -13.32 5.54 8.22
C ASN A 82 -12.06 6.27 7.69
N ALA A 83 -10.99 6.32 8.49
CA ALA A 83 -9.72 6.92 8.10
C ALA A 83 -9.05 6.20 6.91
N VAL A 84 -9.17 4.86 6.83
CA VAL A 84 -8.63 4.07 5.72
C VAL A 84 -9.37 4.42 4.44
N ASN A 85 -10.71 4.45 4.48
CA ASN A 85 -11.52 4.86 3.34
C ASN A 85 -11.17 6.26 2.86
N TYR A 86 -11.02 7.23 3.79
CA TYR A 86 -10.59 8.58 3.45
C TYR A 86 -9.24 8.59 2.72
N THR A 87 -8.23 7.90 3.25
CA THR A 87 -6.90 7.82 2.62
C THR A 87 -6.96 7.20 1.23
N VAL A 88 -7.70 6.10 1.05
CA VAL A 88 -7.87 5.44 -0.25
C VAL A 88 -8.55 6.38 -1.26
N HIS A 89 -9.57 7.13 -0.83
CA HIS A 89 -10.22 8.12 -1.68
C HIS A 89 -9.26 9.24 -2.08
N LEU A 90 -8.45 9.75 -1.14
CA LEU A 90 -7.46 10.77 -1.43
C LEU A 90 -6.39 10.26 -2.41
N VAL A 91 -5.85 9.05 -2.20
CA VAL A 91 -4.91 8.41 -3.15
C VAL A 91 -5.52 8.32 -4.55
N ARG A 92 -6.79 7.90 -4.67
CA ARG A 92 -7.48 7.87 -5.96
C ARG A 92 -7.59 9.27 -6.58
N GLN A 93 -7.92 10.29 -5.79
CA GLN A 93 -8.02 11.67 -6.30
C GLN A 93 -6.68 12.17 -6.84
N GLU A 94 -5.59 11.90 -6.11
CA GLU A 94 -4.24 12.25 -6.50
C GLU A 94 -3.78 11.55 -7.78
N VAL A 95 -4.05 10.24 -7.90
CA VAL A 95 -3.78 9.50 -9.14
C VAL A 95 -4.56 10.10 -10.32
N MET A 96 -5.83 10.45 -10.12
CA MET A 96 -6.64 11.08 -11.16
C MET A 96 -6.08 12.46 -11.54
N TYR A 97 -5.66 13.26 -10.57
CA TYR A 97 -4.95 14.52 -10.81
C TYR A 97 -3.67 14.29 -11.64
N TYR A 98 -2.85 13.29 -11.32
CA TYR A 98 -1.64 12.95 -12.09
C TYR A 98 -1.94 12.55 -13.53
N LEU A 99 -3.09 11.92 -13.75
CA LEU A 99 -3.59 11.54 -15.08
C LEU A 99 -4.32 12.67 -15.80
N ASN A 100 -4.40 13.88 -15.22
CA ASN A 100 -5.21 15.01 -15.69
C ASN A 100 -6.70 14.65 -15.88
N GLN A 101 -7.23 13.75 -15.06
CA GLN A 101 -8.64 13.39 -15.01
C GLN A 101 -9.24 13.96 -13.72
N THR A 102 -10.39 14.63 -13.80
CA THR A 102 -11.12 15.01 -12.57
C THR A 102 -11.70 13.74 -11.95
N PRO A 103 -11.63 13.53 -10.62
CA PRO A 103 -12.29 12.40 -9.98
C PRO A 103 -13.79 12.47 -10.28
N SER A 104 -14.27 11.62 -11.19
CA SER A 104 -15.69 11.52 -11.45
C SER A 104 -16.37 11.00 -10.19
N ASN A 105 -17.30 11.78 -9.63
CA ASN A 105 -18.20 11.35 -8.55
C ASN A 105 -19.07 10.12 -8.95
N ASN A 106 -18.90 9.61 -10.18
CA ASN A 106 -19.59 8.45 -10.74
C ASN A 106 -18.66 7.31 -11.15
N VAL A 107 -17.40 7.23 -10.67
CA VAL A 107 -16.65 5.97 -10.84
C VAL A 107 -17.37 4.92 -9.99
N PRO A 108 -18.00 3.89 -10.58
CA PRO A 108 -18.58 2.83 -9.79
C PRO A 108 -17.46 2.27 -8.92
N HIS A 109 -17.68 2.23 -7.60
CA HIS A 109 -17.04 1.21 -6.79
C HIS A 109 -17.23 -0.12 -7.55
N PRO A 110 -16.23 -1.01 -7.65
CA PRO A 110 -16.45 -2.37 -8.13
C PRO A 110 -17.33 -3.12 -7.10
N THR A 111 -18.55 -2.64 -6.92
CA THR A 111 -19.65 -3.35 -6.30
C THR A 111 -20.11 -4.31 -7.38
N SER A 112 -19.74 -5.57 -7.21
CA SER A 112 -20.00 -6.75 -8.05
C SER A 112 -18.83 -7.18 -8.94
N LEU A 113 -18.34 -8.39 -8.65
CA LEU A 113 -17.83 -9.30 -9.67
C LEU A 113 -18.81 -9.30 -10.86
N PRO A 114 -18.34 -9.34 -12.11
CA PRO A 114 -19.22 -9.42 -13.26
C PRO A 114 -20.19 -10.60 -13.09
N SER A 115 -21.49 -10.28 -13.07
CA SER A 115 -22.60 -11.21 -13.17
C SER A 115 -22.45 -12.00 -14.47
N GLY A 116 -21.73 -13.12 -14.38
CA GLY A 116 -21.25 -13.88 -15.53
C GLY A 116 -20.10 -14.83 -15.21
N ALA A 117 -19.38 -14.63 -14.10
CA ALA A 117 -18.56 -15.70 -13.54
C ALA A 117 -19.48 -16.75 -12.90
N SER A 118 -19.85 -17.76 -13.70
CA SER A 118 -20.43 -18.99 -13.18
C SER A 118 -19.44 -19.61 -12.20
N MET A 119 -19.65 -19.38 -10.91
CA MET A 119 -19.10 -20.26 -9.89
C MET A 119 -19.82 -21.59 -10.07
N THR A 120 -19.16 -22.54 -10.71
CA THR A 120 -19.62 -23.92 -10.68
C THR A 120 -19.71 -24.31 -9.21
N SER A 121 -20.95 -24.47 -8.73
CA SER A 121 -21.22 -24.95 -7.39
C SER A 121 -20.58 -26.33 -7.26
N VAL A 122 -19.46 -26.41 -6.54
CA VAL A 122 -18.91 -27.69 -6.11
C VAL A 122 -19.96 -28.27 -5.16
N SER A 123 -20.67 -29.29 -5.64
CA SER A 123 -21.71 -29.98 -4.88
C SER A 123 -21.17 -30.43 -3.52
N LEU A 124 -22.01 -30.40 -2.48
CA LEU A 124 -21.68 -30.95 -1.16
C LEU A 124 -21.19 -32.41 -1.22
N ALA A 125 -21.55 -33.15 -2.28
CA ALA A 125 -21.07 -34.51 -2.53
C ALA A 125 -19.55 -34.59 -2.78
N THR A 126 -18.95 -33.56 -3.38
CA THR A 126 -17.49 -33.51 -3.65
C THR A 126 -16.65 -33.15 -2.42
N LEU A 127 -17.21 -32.46 -1.42
CA LEU A 127 -16.51 -32.20 -0.16
C LEU A 127 -16.48 -33.44 0.76
N LEU A 128 -17.54 -34.27 0.71
CA LEU A 128 -17.63 -35.48 1.53
C LEU A 128 -16.72 -36.61 1.02
N LEU A 129 -16.51 -36.74 -0.30
CA LEU A 129 -15.54 -37.71 -0.84
C LEU A 129 -14.08 -37.38 -0.48
N GLY A 130 -13.73 -36.10 -0.32
CA GLY A 130 -12.40 -35.69 0.12
C GLY A 130 -12.10 -36.00 1.60
N LEU A 131 -13.14 -36.08 2.44
CA LEU A 131 -13.00 -36.45 3.85
C LEU A 131 -12.87 -37.97 4.07
N PHE A 132 -13.33 -38.81 3.14
CA PHE A 132 -13.18 -40.27 3.24
C PHE A 132 -11.82 -40.79 2.77
N ILE A 133 -11.05 -40.01 2.00
CA ILE A 133 -9.70 -40.42 1.56
C ILE A 133 -8.64 -40.10 2.63
N TYR A 134 -8.96 -39.27 3.63
CA TYR A 134 -8.05 -38.89 4.71
C TYR A 134 -8.15 -39.78 5.98
N TYR A 135 -9.02 -40.79 5.96
CA TYR A 135 -9.13 -41.80 7.02
C TYR A 135 -9.09 -43.20 6.42
N TYR A 136 -7.96 -43.56 5.81
CA TYR A 136 -7.42 -44.93 5.75
C TYR A 136 -5.90 -44.85 5.60
#